data_AF-F0J9G0-F1
#
_entry.id   AF-F0J9G0-F1
#
_cell.length_a   1.000
_cell.length_b   1.000
_cell.length_c   1.000
_cell.angle_alpha   90.00
_cell.angle_beta   90.00
_cell.angle_gamma   90.00
#
_symmetry.space_group_name_H-M   'P 1'
#
loop_
_entity.id
_entity.type
_entity.pdbx_description
1 polymer ?
#
loop_
_entity_poly.entity_id
_entity_poly.type
_entity_poly.pdbx_seq_one_letter_code
_entity_poly.pdbx_strand_id
1 'polypeptide(L)'
;KVFIHHTKLEILTVSDDAGPVVRVDGTKVEATPERPYSHTDHDGELFEVRTHDKWFEVVSKPYGIYLTFNGNMLFVQTAHFYQGKLCGLCGDYNLDRNHELSGPDGHHYNSSLEFAKSYVVPSTDCHPPAH
;
A
#
# COMPACT_ATOMS: atom_id res chain seq x y z
N LYS A 1 2.25 -4.98 3.58
CA LYS A 1 1.12 -4.87 4.53
C LYS A 1 0.37 -3.60 4.19
N VAL A 2 -0.95 -3.59 4.30
CA VAL A 2 -1.81 -2.43 4.04
C VAL A 2 -2.76 -2.30 5.23
N PHE A 3 -3.04 -1.07 5.65
CA PHE A 3 -4.03 -0.79 6.67
C PHE A 3 -5.13 0.06 6.05
N ILE A 4 -6.38 -0.40 6.15
CA ILE A 4 -7.57 0.32 5.70
C ILE A 4 -8.49 0.39 6.91
N HIS A 5 -8.79 1.60 7.37
CA HIS A 5 -9.41 1.82 8.68
C HIS A 5 -8.61 1.12 9.80
N HIS A 6 -9.24 0.24 10.58
CA HIS A 6 -8.60 -0.56 11.63
C HIS A 6 -8.20 -1.96 11.16
N THR A 7 -8.43 -2.31 9.89
CA THR A 7 -8.19 -3.65 9.35
C THR A 7 -6.81 -3.74 8.71
N LYS A 8 -6.06 -4.78 9.07
CA LYS A 8 -4.76 -5.11 8.49
C LYS A 8 -4.92 -6.15 7.36
N LEU A 9 -4.49 -5.77 6.17
CA LEU A 9 -4.41 -6.65 5.00
C LEU A 9 -2.95 -7.02 4.69
N GLU A 10 -2.69 -8.31 4.49
CA GLU A 10 -1.39 -8.85 4.12
C GLU A 10 -1.55 -9.73 2.88
N ILE A 11 -0.83 -9.42 1.81
CA ILE A 11 -0.77 -10.22 0.58
C ILE A 11 0.65 -10.76 0.49
N LEU A 12 0.80 -12.08 0.54
CA LEU A 12 2.09 -12.77 0.52
C LEU A 12 2.19 -13.63 -0.74
N THR A 13 3.25 -13.46 -1.51
CA THR A 13 3.62 -14.38 -2.60
C THR A 13 4.55 -15.46 -2.02
N VAL A 14 4.07 -16.71 -1.94
CA VAL A 14 4.76 -17.78 -1.21
C VAL A 14 5.76 -18.53 -2.09
N SER A 15 5.45 -18.76 -3.36
CA SER A 15 6.38 -19.23 -4.41
C SER A 15 5.69 -19.10 -5.78
N ASP A 16 6.39 -19.39 -6.89
CA ASP A 16 5.74 -19.43 -8.21
C ASP A 16 4.66 -20.52 -8.31
N ASP A 17 4.73 -21.56 -7.49
CA ASP A 17 3.82 -22.73 -7.51
C ASP A 17 2.73 -22.67 -6.43
N ALA A 18 3.00 -21.97 -5.33
CA ALA A 18 2.03 -21.75 -4.27
C ALA A 18 1.32 -20.42 -4.53
N GLY A 19 0.04 -20.52 -4.88
CA GLY A 19 -0.81 -19.35 -5.03
C GLY A 19 -0.69 -18.36 -3.85
N PRO A 20 -0.96 -17.08 -4.11
CA PRO A 20 -0.91 -16.01 -3.11
C PRO A 20 -1.66 -16.35 -1.82
N VAL A 21 -1.15 -15.87 -0.70
CA VAL A 21 -1.85 -15.95 0.59
C VAL A 21 -2.30 -14.55 0.97
N VAL A 22 -3.61 -14.34 0.93
CA VAL A 22 -4.26 -13.14 1.46
C VAL A 22 -4.62 -13.40 2.91
N ARG A 23 -4.26 -12.47 3.81
CA ARG A 23 -4.67 -12.49 5.22
C ARG A 23 -5.33 -11.17 5.60
N VAL A 24 -6.43 -11.27 6.32
CA VAL A 24 -7.14 -10.14 6.93
C VAL A 24 -7.10 -10.33 8.44
N ASP A 25 -6.52 -9.37 9.14
CA ASP A 25 -6.28 -9.41 10.59
C ASP A 25 -5.59 -10.72 11.04
N GLY A 26 -4.65 -11.19 10.22
CA GLY A 26 -3.91 -12.42 10.44
C GLY A 26 -4.61 -13.71 10.01
N THR A 27 -5.92 -13.66 9.72
CA THR A 27 -6.72 -14.79 9.25
C THR A 27 -6.56 -14.95 7.74
N LYS A 28 -6.20 -16.16 7.27
CA LYS A 28 -6.15 -16.46 5.85
C LYS A 28 -7.55 -16.42 5.25
N VAL A 29 -7.69 -15.73 4.12
CA VAL A 29 -8.94 -15.66 3.34
C VAL A 29 -8.71 -16.17 1.93
N GLU A 30 -9.79 -16.61 1.30
CA GLU A 30 -9.76 -17.13 -0.07
C GLU A 30 -10.27 -16.05 -1.03
N ALA A 31 -9.46 -15.73 -2.04
CA ALA A 31 -9.81 -14.87 -3.16
C ALA A 31 -9.38 -15.57 -4.44
N THR A 32 -10.31 -15.76 -5.38
CA THR A 32 -10.04 -16.34 -6.71
C THR A 32 -10.57 -15.41 -7.80
N PRO A 33 -10.17 -15.59 -9.07
CA PRO A 33 -10.70 -14.78 -10.17
C PRO A 33 -12.23 -14.84 -10.28
N GLU A 34 -12.82 -16.00 -9.99
CA GLU A 34 -14.27 -16.22 -10.03
C GLU A 34 -14.97 -15.74 -8.77
N ARG A 35 -14.24 -15.67 -7.65
CA ARG A 35 -14.78 -15.31 -6.35
C ARG A 35 -13.85 -14.32 -5.65
N PRO A 36 -14.01 -13.01 -5.95
CA PRO A 36 -13.38 -11.95 -5.18
C PRO A 36 -13.75 -12.04 -3.70
N TYR A 37 -12.83 -11.61 -2.84
CA TYR A 37 -13.06 -11.54 -1.41
C TYR A 37 -13.51 -10.13 -1.04
N SER A 38 -14.69 -9.99 -0.43
CA SER A 38 -15.16 -8.72 0.12
C SER A 38 -15.03 -8.74 1.64
N HIS A 39 -14.42 -7.69 2.20
CA HIS A 39 -14.39 -7.45 3.63
C HIS A 39 -15.34 -6.32 3.96
N THR A 40 -16.23 -6.56 4.93
CA THR A 40 -17.26 -5.62 5.36
C THR A 40 -17.06 -5.27 6.83
N ASP A 41 -17.28 -4.01 7.18
CA ASP A 41 -17.44 -3.57 8.57
C ASP A 41 -18.90 -3.12 8.85
N HIS A 42 -19.13 -2.35 9.90
CA HIS A 42 -20.46 -1.85 10.27
C HIS A 42 -21.07 -0.89 9.25
N ASP A 43 -20.24 -0.18 8.47
CA ASP A 43 -20.64 0.87 7.53
C ASP A 43 -20.78 0.34 6.09
N GLY A 44 -20.43 -0.93 5.85
CA GLY A 44 -20.59 -1.61 4.57
C GLY A 44 -19.32 -2.30 4.10
N GLU A 45 -19.13 -2.44 2.79
CA GLU A 45 -17.91 -2.98 2.20
C GLU A 45 -16.73 -2.03 2.45
N LEU A 46 -15.75 -2.50 3.23
CA LEU A 46 -14.52 -1.77 3.53
C LEU A 46 -13.55 -1.86 2.36
N PHE A 47 -13.32 -3.07 1.84
CA PHE A 47 -12.53 -3.30 0.64
C PHE A 47 -12.87 -4.64 -0.02
N GLU A 48 -12.58 -4.72 -1.30
CA GLU A 48 -12.61 -5.96 -2.08
C GLU A 48 -11.19 -6.33 -2.51
N VAL A 49 -10.87 -7.62 -2.47
CA VAL A 49 -9.65 -8.20 -3.03
C VAL A 49 -10.03 -9.01 -4.27
N ARG A 50 -9.47 -8.63 -5.41
CA ARG A 50 -9.61 -9.33 -6.69
C ARG A 50 -8.28 -9.91 -7.11
N THR A 51 -8.33 -10.97 -7.90
CA THR A 51 -7.13 -11.65 -8.40
C THR A 51 -7.27 -11.88 -9.90
N HIS A 52 -6.26 -11.54 -10.68
CA HIS A 52 -6.18 -11.84 -12.10
C HIS A 52 -4.74 -12.25 -12.45
N ASP A 53 -4.55 -13.48 -12.93
CA ASP A 53 -3.23 -14.09 -13.12
C ASP A 53 -2.34 -13.97 -11.87
N LYS A 54 -1.22 -13.25 -11.95
CA LYS A 54 -0.28 -12.97 -10.86
C LYS A 54 -0.58 -11.65 -10.14
N TRP A 55 -1.62 -10.91 -10.53
CA TRP A 55 -1.97 -9.60 -9.98
C TRP A 55 -3.06 -9.70 -8.92
N PHE A 56 -2.89 -8.90 -7.87
CA PHE A 56 -3.84 -8.63 -6.80
C PHE A 56 -4.30 -7.21 -6.92
N GLU A 57 -5.61 -7.01 -6.87
CA GLU A 57 -6.19 -5.69 -6.74
C GLU A 57 -6.87 -5.58 -5.38
N VAL A 58 -6.59 -4.50 -4.66
CA VAL A 58 -7.32 -4.13 -3.45
C VAL A 58 -8.06 -2.85 -3.76
N VAL A 59 -9.39 -2.90 -3.69
CA VAL A 59 -10.27 -1.79 -4.00
C VAL A 59 -11.04 -1.40 -2.76
N SER A 60 -10.75 -0.23 -2.20
CA SER A 60 -11.55 0.39 -1.15
C SER A 60 -12.21 1.64 -1.70
N LYS A 61 -13.46 1.50 -2.15
CA LYS A 61 -14.24 2.62 -2.67
C LYS A 61 -14.53 3.68 -1.60
N PRO A 62 -14.93 3.33 -0.35
CA PRO A 62 -15.22 4.33 0.67
C PRO A 62 -13.99 5.19 1.02
N TYR A 63 -12.80 4.59 0.99
CA TYR A 63 -11.55 5.29 1.26
C TYR A 63 -10.87 5.81 0.01
N GLY A 64 -11.38 5.54 -1.19
CA GLY A 64 -10.78 5.96 -2.46
C GLY A 64 -9.36 5.43 -2.64
N ILE A 65 -9.07 4.19 -2.23
CA ILE A 65 -7.74 3.55 -2.33
C ILE A 65 -7.83 2.38 -3.30
N TYR A 66 -6.92 2.34 -4.26
CA TYR A 66 -6.81 1.28 -5.26
C TYR A 66 -5.36 0.83 -5.35
N LEU A 67 -5.11 -0.44 -5.03
CA LEU A 67 -3.77 -1.01 -5.04
C LEU A 67 -3.72 -2.14 -6.05
N THR A 68 -2.62 -2.22 -6.80
CA THR A 68 -2.35 -3.34 -7.70
C THR A 68 -0.95 -3.90 -7.43
N PHE A 69 -0.85 -5.19 -7.12
CA PHE A 69 0.38 -5.81 -6.65
C PHE A 69 0.62 -7.18 -7.32
N ASN A 70 1.87 -7.53 -7.64
CA ASN A 70 2.18 -8.86 -8.20
C ASN A 70 3.32 -9.62 -7.50
N GLY A 71 3.71 -9.21 -6.29
CA GLY A 71 4.89 -9.73 -5.60
C GLY A 71 6.12 -8.82 -5.73
N ASN A 72 6.27 -8.13 -6.85
CA ASN A 72 7.45 -7.30 -7.15
C ASN A 72 7.10 -5.81 -7.34
N MET A 73 6.02 -5.54 -8.06
CA MET A 73 5.55 -4.19 -8.36
C MET A 73 4.30 -3.87 -7.54
N LEU A 74 4.26 -2.65 -7.00
CA LEU A 74 3.10 -2.08 -6.33
C LEU A 74 2.70 -0.79 -7.05
N PHE A 75 1.46 -0.71 -7.51
CA PHE A 75 0.84 0.51 -7.98
C PHE A 75 -0.15 0.99 -6.91
N VAL A 76 -0.07 2.28 -6.58
CA VAL A 76 -0.95 2.94 -5.61
C VAL A 76 -1.68 4.06 -6.33
N GLN A 77 -3.00 4.02 -6.29
CA GLN A 77 -3.87 5.10 -6.76
C GLN A 77 -4.78 5.53 -5.62
N THR A 78 -4.96 6.84 -5.50
CA THR A 78 -5.80 7.44 -4.46
C THR A 78 -6.79 8.42 -5.09
N ALA A 79 -7.93 8.59 -4.43
CA ALA A 79 -8.94 9.55 -4.85
C ALA A 79 -8.47 10.99 -4.64
N HIS A 80 -9.01 11.91 -5.43
CA HIS A 80 -8.62 13.31 -5.46
C HIS A 80 -8.76 14.04 -4.10
N PHE A 81 -9.64 13.57 -3.21
CA PHE A 81 -9.80 14.18 -1.88
C PHE A 81 -8.57 14.04 -0.96
N TYR A 82 -7.56 13.25 -1.36
CA TYR A 82 -6.25 13.18 -0.72
C TYR A 82 -5.23 14.19 -1.25
N GLN A 83 -5.57 15.04 -2.23
CA GLN A 83 -4.64 16.05 -2.75
C GLN A 83 -4.10 16.91 -1.60
N GLY A 84 -2.78 16.96 -1.46
CA GLY A 84 -2.07 17.70 -0.41
C GLY A 84 -2.23 17.12 1.01
N LYS A 85 -2.71 15.89 1.15
CA LYS A 85 -2.93 15.22 2.46
C LYS A 85 -2.15 13.92 2.60
N LEU A 86 -1.43 13.51 1.57
CA LEU A 86 -0.59 12.33 1.65
C LEU A 86 0.75 12.66 2.31
N CYS A 87 1.44 11.62 2.74
CA CYS A 87 2.83 11.68 3.16
C CYS A 87 3.48 10.32 2.91
N GLY A 88 4.80 10.31 2.71
CA GLY A 88 5.55 9.11 2.36
C GLY A 88 6.37 9.26 1.09
N LEU A 89 6.90 8.13 0.62
CA LEU A 89 7.76 8.06 -0.56
C LEU A 89 7.05 8.46 -1.87
N CYS A 90 5.71 8.48 -1.89
CA CYS A 90 4.91 8.92 -3.03
C CYS A 90 4.58 10.43 -3.00
N GLY A 91 5.18 11.19 -2.08
CA GLY A 91 4.93 12.62 -1.93
C GLY A 91 3.62 12.94 -1.20
N ASP A 92 3.25 14.22 -1.20
CA ASP A 92 2.05 14.74 -0.54
C ASP A 92 0.84 14.89 -1.48
N TYR A 93 1.05 14.62 -2.78
CA TYR A 93 0.06 14.75 -3.84
C TYR A 93 -0.52 16.17 -3.96
N ASN A 94 0.29 17.22 -3.75
CA ASN A 94 -0.17 18.61 -3.89
C ASN A 94 -0.14 19.18 -5.33
N LEU A 95 0.33 18.40 -6.31
CA LEU A 95 0.54 18.75 -7.72
C LEU A 95 1.77 19.64 -8.02
N ASP A 96 2.61 19.94 -7.03
CA ASP A 96 3.88 20.64 -7.19
C ASP A 96 5.06 19.67 -7.37
N ARG A 97 5.40 19.46 -8.63
CA ARG A 97 6.48 18.56 -9.04
C ARG A 97 7.87 18.99 -8.56
N ASN A 98 8.04 20.21 -8.04
CA ASN A 98 9.34 20.72 -7.61
C ASN A 98 9.66 20.36 -6.14
N HIS A 99 8.66 20.00 -5.34
CA HIS A 99 8.82 19.76 -3.89
C HIS A 99 8.45 18.35 -3.44
N GLU A 100 8.48 17.38 -4.34
CA GLU A 100 8.13 15.98 -4.07
C GLU A 100 9.06 15.30 -3.04
N LEU A 101 10.31 15.78 -2.91
CA LEU A 101 11.28 15.25 -1.95
C LEU A 101 11.18 15.95 -0.58
N SER A 102 9.97 16.19 -0.08
CA SER A 102 9.73 16.78 1.25
C SER A 102 9.49 15.68 2.29
N GLY A 103 10.41 15.54 3.24
CA GLY A 103 10.35 14.50 4.26
C GLY A 103 9.34 14.79 5.38
N PRO A 104 9.18 13.84 6.32
CA PRO A 104 8.23 13.96 7.42
C PRO A 104 8.61 15.05 8.44
N ASP A 105 9.85 15.53 8.41
CA ASP A 105 10.37 16.64 9.21
C ASP A 105 10.11 18.02 8.56
N GLY A 106 9.49 18.04 7.37
CA GLY A 106 9.27 19.24 6.57
C GLY A 106 10.53 19.71 5.83
N HIS A 107 11.62 18.94 5.86
CA HIS A 107 12.83 19.26 5.11
C HIS A 107 12.66 18.87 3.63
N HIS A 108 13.02 19.78 2.73
CA HIS A 108 13.15 19.49 1.31
C HIS A 108 14.56 18.97 1.00
N TYR A 109 14.63 17.74 0.49
CA TYR A 109 15.87 17.02 0.23
C TYR A 109 16.32 17.20 -1.22
N ASN A 110 17.63 17.40 -1.41
CA ASN A 110 18.26 17.45 -2.75
C ASN A 110 18.67 16.06 -3.28
N SER A 111 18.53 15.01 -2.47
CA SER A 111 18.90 13.63 -2.80
C SER A 111 17.73 12.70 -2.55
N SER A 112 17.32 11.94 -3.57
CA SER A 112 16.28 10.93 -3.45
C SER A 112 16.63 9.85 -2.43
N LEU A 113 17.92 9.55 -2.24
CA LEU A 113 18.36 8.58 -1.25
C LEU A 113 18.17 9.09 0.19
N GLU A 114 18.55 10.33 0.47
CA GLU A 114 18.39 10.92 1.80
C GLU A 114 16.91 11.14 2.14
N PHE A 115 16.11 11.53 1.15
CA PHE A 115 14.66 11.54 1.25
C PHE A 115 14.10 10.16 1.60
N ALA A 116 14.52 9.10 0.88
CA ALA A 116 14.06 7.74 1.14
C ALA A 116 14.45 7.25 2.54
N LYS A 117 15.66 7.60 3.01
CA LYS A 117 16.13 7.29 4.37
C LYS A 117 15.28 7.97 5.45
N SER A 118 14.73 9.17 5.19
CA SER A 118 13.87 9.88 6.15
C SER A 118 12.55 9.15 6.46
N TYR A 119 12.10 8.25 5.59
CA TYR A 119 10.87 7.47 5.74
C TYR A 119 11.11 6.03 6.20
N VAL A 120 12.32 5.68 6.65
CA VAL A 120 12.59 4.35 7.20
C VAL A 120 11.73 4.14 8.45
N VAL A 121 10.95 3.06 8.43
CA VAL A 121 10.18 2.63 9.60
C VAL A 121 11.14 1.90 10.55
N PRO A 122 11.33 2.38 11.79
CA PRO A 122 12.25 1.75 12.74
C PRO A 122 11.91 0.28 12.99
N SER A 123 12.92 -0.59 12.91
CA SER A 123 12.82 -2.01 13.21
C SER A 123 14.18 -2.50 13.71
N THR A 124 14.19 -3.45 14.66
CA THR A 124 15.43 -4.06 15.15
C THR A 124 16.21 -4.79 14.06
N ASP A 125 15.50 -5.24 13.03
CA ASP A 125 16.04 -6.10 11.98
C ASP A 125 16.25 -5.35 10.66
N CYS A 126 16.00 -4.03 10.64
CA CYS A 126 16.17 -3.19 9.46
C CYS A 126 17.14 -2.04 9.76
N HIS A 127 18.29 -2.06 9.09
CA HIS A 127 19.26 -0.98 9.15
C HIS A 127 19.17 -0.16 7.87
N PRO A 128 19.08 1.18 7.94
CA PRO A 128 19.15 2.02 6.75
C PRO A 128 20.42 1.73 5.94
N PRO A 129 20.38 1.78 4.60
CA PRO A 129 21.57 1.66 3.78
C PRO A 129 22.63 2.69 4.20
N ALA A 130 23.87 2.24 4.40
CA ALA A 130 24.96 3.12 4.85
C ALA A 130 25.36 4.15 3.79
N HIS A 131 25.18 3.83 2.50
CA HIS A 131 25.63 4.62 1.35
C HIS A 131 24.64 4.55 0.21
#